data_AF-A0A397UU53-F1
#
_entry.id   AF-A0A397UU53-F1
#
_cell.length_a   1.000
_cell.length_b   1.000
_cell.length_c   1.000
_cell.angle_alpha   90.00
_cell.angle_beta   90.00
_cell.angle_gamma   90.00
#
_symmetry.space_group_name_H-M   'P 1'
#
loop_
_entity.id
_entity.type
_entity.pdbx_description
1 polymer ?
#
loop_
_entity_poly.entity_id
_entity_poly.type
_entity_poly.pdbx_seq_one_letter_code
_entity_poly.pdbx_strand_id
1 'polypeptide(L)'
;MDKKTDKSRKKTEGQDSINIKINSNLDFESSFLKLPGCVPIDVCASFLQLHSRSEKRSLKFFLEKYGLSDKADMPISKLWKYYLKAKDRTSDSSIKNMYKIINYCSIDALRCQELMVKCAKAWAQGILFSMKTSDQKASGKFPRAYVFLPKKGLKNKCPVTSLDFASLYPGIIMTYNLSPKKMVLILSEVDELQRENKVLHSIKFKYNGKLVQAWTIWHKNKSDQKGLFRRYWKLYSNGFASESISIASIIKDVLSSKKDTEKRAEIAKILDPFIDLSYDNFIKKYSSVCFTYNSLNSKRKAIKLYMNSFYSVTSRSDSPFYELGLAGGVTSAGQENIKLMAEYVKKKGFGIKYSDTNSLYLTCPDFCYEKCDLVYNNSTILKLEY
;
A
#
# COMPACT_ATOMS: atom_id res chain seq x y z
N MET A 1 -47.90 16.59 -13.40
CA MET A 1 -47.16 15.79 -14.40
C MET A 1 -45.84 16.48 -14.66
N ASP A 2 -44.84 16.21 -13.83
CA ASP A 2 -43.50 16.80 -13.98
C ASP A 2 -42.55 15.73 -14.52
N LYS A 3 -42.17 15.90 -15.79
CA LYS A 3 -41.13 15.09 -16.44
C LYS A 3 -39.79 15.39 -15.78
N LYS A 4 -39.34 14.49 -14.89
CA LYS A 4 -37.92 14.32 -14.58
C LYS A 4 -37.19 14.04 -15.90
N THR A 5 -36.49 15.05 -16.41
CA THR A 5 -35.58 14.90 -17.54
C THR A 5 -34.36 14.13 -17.06
N ASP A 6 -34.35 12.85 -17.39
CA ASP A 6 -33.22 11.94 -17.26
C ASP A 6 -32.06 12.47 -18.12
N LYS A 7 -31.07 13.10 -17.50
CA LYS A 7 -29.78 13.43 -18.14
C LYS A 7 -28.92 12.17 -18.18
N SER A 8 -29.36 11.16 -18.94
CA SER A 8 -28.46 10.09 -19.38
C SER A 8 -27.44 10.72 -20.33
N ARG A 9 -26.17 10.78 -19.91
CA ARG A 9 -25.06 11.19 -20.78
C ARG A 9 -25.05 10.25 -21.98
N LYS A 10 -25.37 10.77 -23.17
CA LYS A 10 -25.22 10.03 -24.44
C LYS A 10 -23.81 9.45 -24.48
N LYS A 11 -23.68 8.11 -24.46
CA LYS A 11 -22.40 7.44 -24.71
C LYS A 11 -21.97 7.78 -26.13
N THR A 12 -20.89 8.54 -26.25
CA THR A 12 -20.24 8.83 -27.52
C THR A 12 -19.60 7.55 -28.06
N GLU A 13 -19.75 7.23 -29.35
CA GLU A 13 -19.11 6.07 -29.97
C GLU A 13 -17.59 6.05 -29.68
N GLY A 14 -17.07 4.90 -29.23
CA GLY A 14 -15.65 4.72 -28.88
C GLY A 14 -15.27 5.03 -27.42
N GLN A 15 -16.22 5.50 -26.59
CA GLN A 15 -15.98 5.78 -25.16
C GLN A 15 -16.39 4.59 -24.28
N ASP A 16 -15.40 3.99 -23.61
CA ASP A 16 -15.59 2.93 -22.62
C ASP A 16 -15.48 3.51 -21.20
N SER A 17 -16.09 2.85 -20.22
CA SER A 17 -15.86 3.16 -18.80
C SER A 17 -15.62 1.91 -17.97
N ILE A 18 -14.78 2.04 -16.95
CA ILE A 18 -14.45 1.00 -15.98
C ILE A 18 -14.66 1.54 -14.58
N ASN A 19 -15.35 0.76 -13.75
CA ASN A 19 -15.46 1.03 -12.33
C ASN A 19 -14.26 0.47 -11.57
N ILE A 20 -13.54 1.36 -10.90
CA ILE A 20 -12.33 1.08 -10.15
C ILE A 20 -12.64 1.24 -8.66
N LYS A 21 -12.49 0.16 -7.89
CA LYS A 21 -12.65 0.21 -6.44
C LYS A 21 -11.43 0.87 -5.79
N ILE A 22 -11.64 2.00 -5.11
CA ILE A 22 -10.57 2.77 -4.46
C ILE A 22 -10.39 2.33 -3.00
N ASN A 23 -11.50 2.19 -2.25
CA ASN A 23 -11.51 1.66 -0.89
C ASN A 23 -12.83 0.92 -0.60
N SER A 24 -13.06 0.47 0.63
CA SER A 24 -14.29 -0.27 0.98
C SER A 24 -15.58 0.51 0.74
N ASN A 25 -15.51 1.84 0.71
CA ASN A 25 -16.64 2.76 0.71
C ASN A 25 -16.69 3.64 -0.55
N LEU A 26 -15.73 3.48 -1.47
CA LEU A 26 -15.56 4.37 -2.61
C LEU A 26 -15.16 3.60 -3.87
N ASP A 27 -16.00 3.71 -4.87
CA ASP A 27 -15.73 3.32 -6.25
C ASP A 27 -15.56 4.59 -7.11
N PHE A 28 -14.75 4.51 -8.15
CA PHE A 28 -14.46 5.58 -9.09
C PHE A 28 -14.68 5.08 -10.52
N GLU A 29 -15.59 5.73 -11.25
CA GLU A 29 -15.80 5.45 -12.67
C GLU A 29 -14.78 6.22 -13.49
N SER A 30 -13.88 5.52 -14.17
CA SER A 30 -12.96 6.12 -15.14
C SER A 30 -13.50 5.89 -16.54
N SER A 31 -13.75 6.98 -17.26
CA SER A 31 -14.18 6.97 -18.66
C SER A 31 -13.01 7.32 -19.56
N PHE A 32 -12.78 6.54 -20.61
CA PHE A 32 -11.66 6.75 -21.53
C PHE A 32 -12.04 6.41 -22.97
N LEU A 33 -11.29 6.97 -23.91
CA LEU A 33 -11.41 6.64 -25.33
C LEU A 33 -10.59 5.37 -25.61
N LYS A 34 -11.21 4.36 -26.21
CA LYS A 34 -10.52 3.12 -26.56
C LYS A 34 -9.84 3.27 -27.92
N LEU A 35 -8.55 3.58 -27.88
CA LEU A 35 -7.71 3.69 -29.08
C LEU A 35 -6.80 2.45 -29.21
N PRO A 36 -6.85 1.71 -30.34
CA PRO A 36 -5.95 0.58 -30.57
C PRO A 36 -4.47 0.98 -30.41
N GLY A 37 -3.69 0.15 -29.71
CA GLY A 37 -2.26 0.40 -29.44
C GLY A 37 -1.97 1.45 -28.36
N CYS A 38 -3.00 2.11 -27.80
CA CYS A 38 -2.84 3.08 -26.72
C CYS A 38 -3.30 2.50 -25.38
N VAL A 39 -2.55 2.77 -24.31
CA VAL A 39 -2.96 2.45 -22.94
C VAL A 39 -3.52 3.72 -22.29
N PRO A 40 -4.83 3.81 -22.03
CA PRO A 40 -5.40 4.97 -21.35
C PRO A 40 -4.96 4.94 -19.88
N ILE A 41 -4.32 6.02 -19.42
CA ILE A 41 -3.92 6.17 -18.03
C ILE A 41 -4.64 7.35 -17.40
N ASP A 42 -5.56 7.06 -16.49
CA ASP A 42 -6.21 8.07 -15.67
C ASP A 42 -5.34 8.38 -14.45
N VAL A 43 -4.70 9.54 -14.49
CA VAL A 43 -3.81 10.05 -13.42
C VAL A 43 -4.58 10.20 -12.11
N CYS A 44 -5.84 10.64 -12.16
CA CYS A 44 -6.66 10.83 -10.97
C CYS A 44 -6.97 9.48 -10.32
N ALA A 45 -7.45 8.51 -11.10
CA ALA A 45 -7.72 7.16 -10.62
C ALA A 45 -6.47 6.51 -10.01
N SER A 46 -5.31 6.71 -10.63
CA SER A 46 -4.01 6.20 -10.16
C SER A 46 -3.63 6.80 -8.79
N PHE A 47 -3.78 8.12 -8.63
CA PHE A 47 -3.44 8.79 -7.38
C PHE A 47 -4.46 8.55 -6.26
N LEU A 48 -5.73 8.33 -6.61
CA LEU A 48 -6.74 7.89 -5.65
C LEU A 48 -6.44 6.49 -5.12
N GLN A 49 -5.97 5.57 -5.95
CA GLN A 49 -5.52 4.25 -5.47
C GLN A 49 -4.27 4.35 -4.57
N LEU A 50 -3.31 5.20 -4.92
CA LEU A 50 -2.10 5.43 -4.08
C LEU A 50 -2.42 6.12 -2.75
N HIS A 51 -3.44 6.99 -2.73
CA HIS A 51 -3.87 7.78 -1.58
C HIS A 51 -5.35 7.56 -1.26
N SER A 52 -5.73 6.30 -1.08
CA SER A 52 -7.14 5.87 -0.92
C SER A 52 -7.87 6.42 0.31
N ARG A 53 -7.14 7.06 1.24
CA ARG A 53 -7.66 7.74 2.43
C ARG A 53 -7.70 9.27 2.30
N SER A 54 -7.32 9.83 1.15
CA SER A 54 -7.32 11.27 0.95
C SER A 54 -8.74 11.80 0.73
N GLU A 55 -9.12 12.81 1.50
CA GLU A 55 -10.38 13.54 1.31
C GLU A 55 -10.34 14.43 0.06
N LYS A 56 -9.16 14.98 -0.26
CA LYS A 56 -8.94 15.84 -1.43
C LYS A 56 -8.47 15.02 -2.63
N ARG A 57 -9.02 15.35 -3.81
CA ARG A 57 -8.79 14.65 -5.09
C ARG A 57 -8.30 15.56 -6.22
N SER A 58 -8.16 16.86 -5.96
CA SER A 58 -7.76 17.83 -6.97
C SER A 58 -6.31 17.65 -7.40
N LEU A 59 -6.00 17.96 -8.66
CA LEU A 59 -4.63 18.01 -9.17
C LEU A 59 -3.73 18.87 -8.27
N LYS A 60 -4.19 20.06 -7.87
CA LYS A 60 -3.46 20.99 -7.00
C LYS A 60 -2.99 20.35 -5.71
N PHE A 61 -3.91 19.67 -5.01
CA PHE A 61 -3.59 18.90 -3.80
C PHE A 61 -2.49 17.85 -4.04
N PHE A 62 -2.53 17.12 -5.16
CA PHE A 62 -1.49 16.13 -5.47
C PHE A 62 -0.16 16.78 -5.86
N LEU A 63 -0.17 17.96 -6.50
CA LEU A 63 1.06 18.71 -6.79
C LEU A 63 1.75 19.15 -5.49
N GLU A 64 1.00 19.78 -4.58
CA GLU A 64 1.49 20.22 -3.27
C GLU A 64 2.06 19.04 -2.46
N LYS A 65 1.32 17.93 -2.40
CA LYS A 65 1.74 16.71 -1.69
C LYS A 65 3.07 16.14 -2.18
N TYR A 66 3.39 16.31 -3.46
CA TYR A 66 4.61 15.79 -4.09
C TYR A 66 5.69 16.86 -4.27
N GLY A 67 5.53 18.04 -3.64
CA GLY A 67 6.47 19.15 -3.71
C GLY A 67 6.69 19.63 -5.15
N LEU A 68 5.63 19.62 -5.96
CA LEU A 68 5.65 20.19 -7.30
C LEU A 68 5.12 21.62 -7.24
N SER A 69 5.61 22.45 -8.16
CA SER A 69 5.15 23.83 -8.29
C SER A 69 3.65 23.89 -8.56
N ASP A 70 3.03 24.83 -7.88
CA ASP A 70 1.58 25.02 -7.88
C ASP A 70 1.04 25.38 -9.27
N LYS A 71 -0.28 25.25 -9.40
CA LYS A 71 -1.03 25.69 -10.59
C LYS A 71 -2.01 26.79 -10.23
N ALA A 72 -2.18 27.77 -11.12
CA ALA A 72 -3.22 28.79 -10.99
C ALA A 72 -4.57 28.19 -11.43
N ASP A 73 -5.60 28.31 -10.61
CA ASP A 73 -6.95 27.82 -10.98
C ASP A 73 -7.68 28.87 -11.83
N MET A 74 -8.25 28.42 -12.97
CA MET A 74 -9.14 29.25 -13.79
C MET A 74 -10.58 28.74 -13.65
N PRO A 75 -11.50 29.54 -13.07
CA PRO A 75 -12.90 29.16 -12.98
C PRO A 75 -13.51 28.91 -14.37
N ILE A 76 -14.30 27.83 -14.49
CA ILE A 76 -14.97 27.43 -15.74
C ILE A 76 -15.81 28.58 -16.33
N SER A 77 -16.50 29.35 -15.48
CA SER A 77 -17.29 30.53 -15.90
C SER A 77 -16.44 31.60 -16.61
N LYS A 78 -15.19 31.80 -16.15
CA LYS A 78 -14.24 32.74 -16.74
C LYS A 78 -13.70 32.23 -18.07
N LEU A 79 -13.42 30.92 -18.16
CA LEU A 79 -12.96 30.27 -19.39
C LEU A 79 -14.02 30.37 -20.50
N TRP A 80 -15.28 30.04 -20.20
CA TRP A 80 -16.39 30.18 -21.15
C TRP A 80 -16.61 31.63 -21.58
N LYS A 81 -16.52 32.58 -20.64
CA LYS A 81 -16.63 34.02 -20.96
C LYS A 81 -15.56 34.47 -21.95
N TYR A 82 -14.33 34.02 -21.80
CA TYR A 82 -13.24 34.34 -22.72
C TYR A 82 -13.41 33.67 -24.07
N TYR A 83 -13.85 32.41 -24.10
CA TYR A 83 -14.10 31.66 -25.33
C TYR A 83 -15.24 32.28 -26.15
N LEU A 84 -16.37 32.62 -25.51
CA LEU A 84 -17.50 33.28 -26.17
C LEU A 84 -17.10 34.64 -26.76
N LYS A 85 -16.35 35.46 -25.99
CA LYS A 85 -15.85 36.74 -26.48
C LYS A 85 -14.88 36.62 -27.66
N ALA A 86 -14.09 35.56 -27.71
CA ALA A 86 -13.18 35.30 -28.82
C ALA A 86 -13.91 34.83 -30.08
N LYS A 87 -15.08 34.18 -29.94
CA LYS A 87 -15.91 33.72 -31.05
C LYS A 87 -16.60 34.87 -31.78
N ASP A 88 -17.02 35.90 -31.05
CA ASP A 88 -17.82 36.98 -31.61
C ASP A 88 -16.99 38.11 -32.26
N ARG A 89 -15.77 38.42 -31.77
CA ARG A 89 -14.85 39.44 -32.35
C ARG A 89 -13.37 39.20 -32.02
N THR A 90 -12.49 39.35 -33.01
CA THR A 90 -11.03 39.41 -32.86
C THR A 90 -10.60 40.82 -32.44
N SER A 91 -10.33 41.00 -31.14
CA SER A 91 -9.71 42.21 -30.58
C SER A 91 -8.40 41.85 -29.87
N ASP A 92 -7.50 42.81 -29.68
CA ASP A 92 -6.25 42.59 -28.91
C ASP A 92 -6.51 42.07 -27.49
N SER A 93 -7.64 42.47 -26.89
CA SER A 93 -8.11 41.95 -25.60
C SER A 93 -8.54 40.48 -25.69
N SER A 94 -9.26 40.10 -26.75
CA SER A 94 -9.66 38.71 -27.02
C SER A 94 -8.44 37.81 -27.22
N ILE A 95 -7.43 38.28 -27.97
CA ILE A 95 -6.16 37.57 -28.21
C ILE A 95 -5.42 37.33 -26.88
N LYS A 96 -5.24 38.36 -26.04
CA LYS A 96 -4.62 38.22 -24.71
C LYS A 96 -5.37 37.23 -23.80
N ASN A 97 -6.70 37.19 -23.87
CA ASN A 97 -7.49 36.24 -23.08
C ASN A 97 -7.34 34.79 -23.58
N MET A 98 -7.25 34.57 -24.89
CA MET A 98 -6.96 33.25 -25.46
C MET A 98 -5.55 32.77 -25.11
N TYR A 99 -4.55 33.64 -25.12
CA TYR A 99 -3.20 33.32 -24.62
C TYR A 99 -3.23 32.86 -23.15
N LYS A 100 -4.05 33.50 -22.30
CA LYS A 100 -4.21 33.06 -20.90
C LYS A 100 -4.84 31.67 -20.78
N ILE A 101 -5.81 31.34 -21.64
CA ILE A 101 -6.42 29.99 -21.67
C ILE A 101 -5.40 28.95 -22.13
N ILE A 102 -4.68 29.23 -23.22
CA ILE A 102 -3.66 28.32 -23.75
C ILE A 102 -2.60 28.06 -22.68
N ASN A 103 -2.06 29.10 -22.05
CA ASN A 103 -1.07 28.95 -20.99
C ASN A 103 -1.61 28.13 -19.80
N TYR A 104 -2.86 28.37 -19.38
CA TYR A 104 -3.50 27.56 -18.35
C TYR A 104 -3.60 26.08 -18.73
N CYS A 105 -4.08 25.77 -19.93
CA CYS A 105 -4.21 24.39 -20.41
C CYS A 105 -2.84 23.70 -20.56
N SER A 106 -1.84 24.41 -21.07
CA SER A 106 -0.47 23.92 -21.21
C SER A 106 0.17 23.61 -19.87
N ILE A 107 -0.01 24.48 -18.86
CA ILE A 107 0.48 24.24 -17.50
C ILE A 107 -0.24 23.04 -16.89
N ASP A 108 -1.57 22.93 -17.01
CA ASP A 108 -2.32 21.78 -16.47
C ASP A 108 -1.86 20.45 -17.08
N ALA A 109 -1.64 20.40 -18.40
CA ALA A 109 -1.12 19.22 -19.09
C ALA A 109 0.31 18.88 -18.63
N LEU A 110 1.19 19.89 -18.54
CA LEU A 110 2.56 19.72 -18.06
C LEU A 110 2.60 19.20 -16.62
N ARG A 111 1.79 19.77 -15.72
CA ARG A 111 1.73 19.34 -14.31
C ARG A 111 1.19 17.93 -14.18
N CYS A 112 0.17 17.56 -14.95
CA CYS A 112 -0.30 16.17 -15.03
C CYS A 112 0.81 15.22 -15.50
N GLN A 113 1.58 15.61 -16.52
CA GLN A 113 2.70 14.82 -17.03
C GLN A 113 3.84 14.72 -16.01
N GLU A 114 4.25 15.80 -15.35
CA GLU A 114 5.29 15.79 -14.31
C GLU A 114 4.90 14.90 -13.14
N LEU A 115 3.65 14.99 -12.71
CA LEU A 115 3.06 14.15 -11.66
C LEU A 115 3.09 12.67 -12.07
N MET A 116 2.73 12.39 -13.33
CA MET A 116 2.83 11.07 -13.92
C MET A 116 4.26 10.56 -14.05
N VAL A 117 5.22 11.36 -14.51
CA VAL A 117 6.63 10.96 -14.68
C VAL A 117 7.28 10.70 -13.32
N LYS A 118 6.98 11.51 -12.30
CA LYS A 118 7.41 11.23 -10.91
C LYS A 118 6.92 9.86 -10.42
N CYS A 119 5.74 9.41 -10.83
CA CYS A 119 5.18 8.11 -10.47
C CYS A 119 5.60 6.97 -11.43
N ALA A 120 5.69 7.22 -12.73
CA ALA A 120 5.96 6.23 -13.78
C ALA A 120 7.42 5.76 -13.79
N LYS A 121 8.37 6.61 -13.38
CA LYS A 121 9.76 6.18 -13.10
C LYS A 121 9.86 5.15 -11.96
N ALA A 122 8.79 4.94 -11.19
CA ALA A 122 8.69 3.87 -10.20
C ALA A 122 7.99 2.59 -10.74
N TRP A 123 7.32 2.65 -11.89
CA TRP A 123 6.43 1.59 -12.37
C TRP A 123 6.95 0.76 -13.54
N ALA A 124 8.09 1.13 -14.13
CA ALA A 124 8.67 0.36 -15.23
C ALA A 124 9.26 -0.98 -14.74
N GLN A 125 8.44 -2.03 -14.76
CA GLN A 125 8.79 -3.39 -15.20
C GLN A 125 7.51 -4.24 -15.22
N GLY A 126 7.15 -4.71 -16.43
CA GLY A 126 5.83 -5.17 -16.81
C GLY A 126 5.41 -6.54 -16.28
N ILE A 127 4.09 -6.78 -16.32
CA ILE A 127 3.53 -8.12 -16.20
C ILE A 127 2.25 -8.22 -17.04
N LEU A 128 2.19 -9.26 -17.86
CA LEU A 128 1.02 -9.68 -18.60
C LEU A 128 0.47 -10.96 -17.95
N PHE A 129 -0.85 -11.05 -17.75
CA PHE A 129 -1.51 -12.31 -17.41
C PHE A 129 -2.71 -12.53 -18.31
N SER A 130 -2.89 -13.79 -18.71
CA SER A 130 -4.08 -14.30 -19.38
C SER A 130 -5.19 -14.57 -18.35
N MET A 131 -6.42 -14.15 -18.66
CA MET A 131 -7.63 -14.51 -17.93
C MET A 131 -8.33 -15.67 -18.66
N LYS A 132 -8.62 -16.77 -17.94
CA LYS A 132 -9.76 -17.62 -18.25
C LYS A 132 -10.83 -17.35 -17.20
N THR A 133 -12.07 -17.16 -17.62
CA THR A 133 -13.22 -17.02 -16.72
C THR A 133 -13.75 -18.42 -16.38
N SER A 134 -14.13 -18.62 -15.11
CA SER A 134 -14.86 -19.78 -14.63
C SER A 134 -16.28 -19.34 -14.32
N ASP A 135 -17.29 -20.00 -14.92
CA ASP A 135 -18.70 -19.64 -14.76
C ASP A 135 -19.34 -20.18 -13.45
N GLN A 136 -18.54 -20.78 -12.56
CA GLN A 136 -19.05 -21.40 -11.33
C GLN A 136 -18.89 -20.48 -10.11
N LYS A 137 -20.02 -20.01 -9.58
CA LYS A 137 -20.10 -19.26 -8.31
C LYS A 137 -20.26 -20.20 -7.12
N ALA A 138 -19.18 -20.48 -6.40
CA ALA A 138 -19.27 -21.08 -5.07
C ALA A 138 -19.51 -19.96 -4.04
N SER A 139 -20.60 -20.06 -3.27
CA SER A 139 -20.91 -19.14 -2.19
C SER A 139 -20.45 -19.70 -0.85
N GLY A 140 -19.52 -19.01 -0.18
CA GLY A 140 -19.12 -19.38 1.16
C GLY A 140 -18.24 -18.34 1.83
N LYS A 141 -18.17 -18.41 3.17
CA LYS A 141 -17.43 -17.44 3.99
C LYS A 141 -16.25 -18.13 4.66
N PHE A 142 -15.06 -17.58 4.45
CA PHE A 142 -13.87 -17.94 5.21
C PHE A 142 -13.96 -17.41 6.65
N PRO A 143 -13.21 -18.01 7.59
CA PRO A 143 -13.01 -17.41 8.91
C PRO A 143 -12.48 -15.98 8.74
N ARG A 144 -13.18 -14.99 9.31
CA ARG A 144 -12.75 -13.59 9.27
C ARG A 144 -11.45 -13.39 10.05
N ALA A 145 -10.76 -12.28 9.82
CA ALA A 145 -9.61 -11.91 10.63
C ALA A 145 -9.95 -11.90 12.14
N TYR A 146 -8.99 -12.30 12.97
CA TYR A 146 -9.17 -12.31 14.42
C TYR A 146 -8.88 -10.92 15.01
N VAL A 147 -9.78 -10.46 15.88
CA VAL A 147 -9.76 -9.12 16.47
C VAL A 147 -10.02 -9.27 17.96
N PHE A 148 -9.06 -8.85 18.80
CA PHE A 148 -9.30 -8.66 20.22
C PHE A 148 -10.10 -7.38 20.41
N LEU A 149 -11.24 -7.48 21.10
CA LEU A 149 -12.12 -6.34 21.33
C LEU A 149 -11.36 -5.23 22.10
N PRO A 150 -11.58 -3.96 21.73
CA PRO A 150 -10.91 -2.84 22.38
C PRO A 150 -11.36 -2.73 23.84
N LYS A 151 -10.38 -2.73 24.76
CA LYS A 151 -10.61 -2.36 26.16
C LYS A 151 -10.82 -0.85 26.23
N LYS A 152 -12.08 -0.43 26.31
CA LYS A 152 -12.49 0.97 26.43
C LYS A 152 -11.87 1.60 27.70
N GLY A 153 -11.50 2.87 27.60
CA GLY A 153 -10.96 3.65 28.71
C GLY A 153 -9.77 4.52 28.28
N LEU A 154 -9.61 5.64 28.97
CA LEU A 154 -8.53 6.59 28.73
C LEU A 154 -7.26 6.11 29.44
N LYS A 155 -6.15 5.98 28.69
CA LYS A 155 -4.86 5.51 29.22
C LYS A 155 -3.85 6.67 29.16
N ASN A 156 -3.74 7.40 30.28
CA ASN A 156 -2.92 8.63 30.36
C ASN A 156 -1.61 8.46 31.15
N LYS A 157 -1.41 7.32 31.82
CA LYS A 157 -0.20 7.09 32.61
C LYS A 157 0.98 6.63 31.77
N CYS A 158 0.78 5.59 30.96
CA CYS A 158 1.85 4.98 30.16
C CYS A 158 1.41 4.90 28.69
N PRO A 159 2.36 5.03 27.75
CA PRO A 159 2.06 4.93 26.33
C PRO A 159 1.55 3.54 25.95
N VAL A 160 0.71 3.50 24.92
CA VAL A 160 0.30 2.26 24.25
C VAL A 160 1.21 2.07 23.06
N THR A 161 1.95 0.95 23.04
CA THR A 161 2.79 0.59 21.90
C THR A 161 2.02 -0.34 20.96
N SER A 162 2.40 -0.36 19.68
CA SER A 162 1.83 -1.29 18.70
C SER A 162 2.91 -2.16 18.10
N LEU A 163 2.60 -3.45 17.96
CA LEU A 163 3.39 -4.38 17.18
C LEU A 163 2.56 -4.78 15.97
N ASP A 164 3.11 -4.62 14.77
CA ASP A 164 2.44 -4.92 13.50
C ASP A 164 3.29 -5.86 12.64
N PHE A 165 2.69 -6.91 12.09
CA PHE A 165 3.35 -7.74 11.10
C PHE A 165 3.60 -6.95 9.81
N ALA A 166 4.86 -6.88 9.38
CA ALA A 166 5.26 -6.30 8.11
C ALA A 166 4.78 -7.17 6.92
N SER A 167 3.50 -7.04 6.57
CA SER A 167 2.82 -7.82 5.51
C SER A 167 2.54 -9.27 5.91
N LEU A 168 1.60 -9.45 6.84
CA LEU A 168 1.17 -10.76 7.36
C LEU A 168 0.87 -11.80 6.27
N TYR A 169 -0.09 -11.53 5.37
CA TYR A 169 -0.50 -12.53 4.37
C TYR A 169 0.60 -12.89 3.36
N PRO A 170 1.32 -11.93 2.75
CA PRO A 170 2.47 -12.28 1.91
C PRO A 170 3.53 -13.09 2.68
N GLY A 171 3.80 -12.73 3.94
CA GLY A 171 4.72 -13.48 4.80
C GLY A 171 4.28 -14.92 5.00
N ILE A 172 3.00 -15.16 5.30
CA ILE A 172 2.42 -16.50 5.47
C ILE A 172 2.52 -17.32 4.17
N ILE A 173 2.13 -16.72 3.04
CA ILE A 173 2.22 -17.36 1.71
C ILE A 173 3.65 -17.83 1.44
N MET A 174 4.64 -16.99 1.75
CA MET A 174 6.04 -17.30 1.53
C MET A 174 6.59 -18.36 2.49
N THR A 175 6.22 -18.28 3.77
CA THR A 175 6.74 -19.16 4.84
C THR A 175 6.21 -20.58 4.69
N TYR A 176 4.91 -20.74 4.44
CA TYR A 176 4.29 -22.06 4.31
C TYR A 176 4.21 -22.57 2.88
N ASN A 177 4.85 -21.87 1.93
CA ASN A 177 4.87 -22.24 0.51
C ASN A 177 3.47 -22.33 -0.12
N LEU A 178 2.51 -21.54 0.35
CA LEU A 178 1.12 -21.60 -0.10
C LEU A 178 1.05 -21.21 -1.57
N SER A 179 0.84 -22.18 -2.46
CA SER A 179 0.85 -22.00 -3.92
C SER A 179 0.07 -23.15 -4.53
N PRO A 180 -0.77 -22.96 -5.57
CA PRO A 180 -1.61 -24.02 -6.13
C PRO A 180 -0.84 -25.32 -6.43
N LYS A 181 0.31 -25.24 -7.11
CA LYS A 181 1.19 -26.39 -7.41
C LYS A 181 1.84 -27.08 -6.20
N LYS A 182 1.69 -26.53 -4.99
CA LYS A 182 2.28 -27.04 -3.75
C LYS A 182 1.23 -27.43 -2.72
N MET A 183 -0.05 -27.23 -3.04
CA MET A 183 -1.18 -27.72 -2.28
C MET A 183 -1.37 -29.20 -2.56
N VAL A 184 -1.70 -29.94 -1.51
CA VAL A 184 -2.11 -31.35 -1.55
C VAL A 184 -3.44 -31.41 -0.82
N LEU A 185 -4.46 -31.97 -1.45
CA LEU A 185 -5.83 -32.03 -0.90
C LEU A 185 -6.24 -33.46 -0.55
N ILE A 186 -5.54 -34.46 -1.08
CA ILE A 186 -5.87 -35.88 -0.98
C ILE A 186 -4.91 -36.56 0.02
N LEU A 187 -5.45 -37.40 0.91
CA LEU A 187 -4.67 -38.12 1.92
C LEU A 187 -3.68 -39.14 1.33
N SER A 188 -4.04 -39.83 0.25
CA SER A 188 -3.12 -40.80 -0.39
C SER A 188 -1.84 -40.13 -0.91
N GLU A 189 -1.95 -38.94 -1.49
CA GLU A 189 -0.80 -38.14 -1.93
C GLU A 189 0.07 -37.68 -0.75
N VAL A 190 -0.54 -37.41 0.42
CA VAL A 190 0.18 -37.07 1.65
C VAL A 190 1.07 -38.23 2.09
N ASP A 191 0.54 -39.45 2.10
CA ASP A 191 1.28 -40.65 2.52
C ASP A 191 2.42 -40.98 1.55
N GLU A 192 2.21 -40.79 0.25
CA GLU A 192 3.27 -40.89 -0.77
C GLU A 192 4.39 -39.87 -0.54
N LEU A 193 4.04 -38.60 -0.36
CA LEU A 193 5.02 -37.53 -0.16
C LEU A 193 5.78 -37.68 1.18
N GLN A 194 5.13 -38.23 2.21
CA GLN A 194 5.79 -38.56 3.47
C GLN A 194 6.80 -39.70 3.30
N ARG A 195 6.46 -40.73 2.51
CA ARG A 195 7.41 -41.80 2.12
C ARG A 195 8.60 -41.27 1.33
N GLU A 196 8.41 -40.21 0.55
CA GLU A 196 9.48 -39.47 -0.14
C GLU A 196 10.29 -38.50 0.76
N ASN A 197 10.13 -38.56 2.09
CA ASN A 197 10.81 -37.67 3.05
C ASN A 197 10.52 -36.18 2.84
N LYS A 198 9.37 -35.84 2.23
CA LYS A 198 8.89 -34.44 2.13
C LYS A 198 8.22 -34.04 3.44
N VAL A 199 8.49 -32.82 3.87
CA VAL A 199 7.84 -32.24 5.06
C VAL A 199 6.61 -31.49 4.60
N LEU A 200 5.47 -31.81 5.20
CA LEU A 200 4.18 -31.22 4.87
C LEU A 200 3.68 -30.36 6.04
N HIS A 201 3.11 -29.20 5.72
CA HIS A 201 2.37 -28.39 6.69
C HIS A 201 0.89 -28.67 6.55
N SER A 202 0.24 -29.05 7.65
CA SER A 202 -1.21 -29.27 7.66
C SER A 202 -1.94 -27.94 7.85
N ILE A 203 -2.99 -27.74 7.06
CA ILE A 203 -3.88 -26.60 7.09
C ILE A 203 -5.26 -27.13 7.43
N LYS A 204 -5.87 -26.60 8.50
CA LYS A 204 -7.21 -26.97 8.94
C LYS A 204 -8.03 -25.71 9.22
N PHE A 205 -9.17 -25.58 8.56
CA PHE A 205 -10.06 -24.43 8.77
C PHE A 205 -11.52 -24.81 8.53
N LYS A 206 -12.44 -24.01 9.08
CA LYS A 206 -13.87 -24.17 8.82
C LYS A 206 -14.29 -23.33 7.61
N TYR A 207 -15.01 -23.93 6.68
CA TYR A 207 -15.64 -23.25 5.54
C TYR A 207 -17.09 -23.69 5.44
N ASN A 208 -18.04 -22.74 5.50
CA ASN A 208 -19.48 -23.03 5.59
C ASN A 208 -19.84 -24.07 6.67
N GLY A 209 -19.18 -24.00 7.83
CA GLY A 209 -19.40 -24.93 8.95
C GLY A 209 -18.73 -26.30 8.79
N LYS A 210 -18.25 -26.66 7.60
CA LYS A 210 -17.51 -27.91 7.36
C LYS A 210 -16.02 -27.73 7.62
N LEU A 211 -15.38 -28.75 8.19
CA LEU A 211 -13.94 -28.78 8.35
C LEU A 211 -13.31 -29.09 6.99
N VAL A 212 -12.44 -28.21 6.52
CA VAL A 212 -11.62 -28.41 5.32
C VAL A 212 -10.19 -28.63 5.78
N GLN A 213 -9.56 -29.66 5.21
CA GLN A 213 -8.18 -30.01 5.47
C GLN A 213 -7.40 -29.99 4.16
N ALA A 214 -6.21 -29.40 4.22
CA ALA A 214 -5.27 -29.33 3.11
C ALA A 214 -3.85 -29.45 3.66
N TRP A 215 -2.89 -29.66 2.77
CA TRP A 215 -1.48 -29.70 3.11
C TRP A 215 -0.66 -28.91 2.11
N THR A 216 0.50 -28.43 2.55
CA THR A 216 1.48 -27.79 1.67
C THR A 216 2.87 -28.35 1.84
N ILE A 217 3.56 -28.57 0.72
CA ILE A 217 4.93 -29.06 0.71
C ILE A 217 5.89 -27.94 1.16
N TRP A 218 6.61 -28.18 2.25
CA TRP A 218 7.61 -27.23 2.75
C TRP A 218 8.82 -27.18 1.83
N HIS A 219 9.24 -25.97 1.48
CA HIS A 219 10.33 -25.77 0.51
C HIS A 219 11.74 -25.96 1.11
N LYS A 220 11.91 -26.11 2.45
CA LYS A 220 13.23 -26.22 3.14
C LYS A 220 14.28 -25.18 2.67
N ASN A 221 13.82 -23.97 2.39
CA ASN A 221 14.51 -22.90 1.64
C ASN A 221 15.23 -23.24 0.30
N LYS A 222 15.07 -24.45 -0.26
CA LYS A 222 15.65 -24.87 -1.55
C LYS A 222 14.97 -24.17 -2.74
N SER A 223 15.73 -23.73 -3.75
CA SER A 223 15.23 -22.89 -4.86
C SER A 223 14.25 -23.62 -5.78
N ASP A 224 14.54 -24.88 -6.09
CA ASP A 224 13.75 -25.81 -6.88
C ASP A 224 12.40 -26.14 -6.22
N GLN A 225 12.35 -26.17 -4.89
CA GLN A 225 11.14 -26.52 -4.13
C GLN A 225 10.19 -25.33 -3.84
N LYS A 226 10.60 -24.09 -4.11
CA LYS A 226 9.78 -22.88 -3.91
C LYS A 226 8.61 -22.82 -4.88
N GLY A 227 7.42 -22.56 -4.35
CA GLY A 227 6.19 -22.32 -5.12
C GLY A 227 6.23 -21.03 -5.93
N LEU A 228 5.24 -20.88 -6.83
CA LEU A 228 5.15 -19.78 -7.79
C LEU A 228 5.24 -18.41 -7.11
N PHE A 229 4.41 -18.17 -6.09
CA PHE A 229 4.34 -16.87 -5.44
C PHE A 229 5.65 -16.44 -4.78
N ARG A 230 6.42 -17.39 -4.22
CA ARG A 230 7.73 -17.08 -3.64
C ARG A 230 8.79 -16.80 -4.70
N ARG A 231 8.74 -17.48 -5.85
CA ARG A 231 9.61 -17.17 -6.99
C ARG A 231 9.32 -15.78 -7.55
N TYR A 232 8.04 -15.44 -7.72
CA TYR A 232 7.62 -14.09 -8.10
C TYR A 232 8.14 -13.04 -7.11
N TRP A 233 7.92 -13.23 -5.80
CA TRP A 233 8.45 -12.31 -4.79
C TRP A 233 9.96 -12.10 -4.88
N LYS A 234 10.74 -13.17 -5.12
CA LYS A 234 12.20 -13.08 -5.26
C LYS A 234 12.62 -12.28 -6.50
N LEU A 235 11.95 -12.48 -7.63
CA LEU A 235 12.19 -11.71 -8.85
C LEU A 235 11.97 -10.22 -8.61
N TYR A 236 10.91 -9.86 -7.89
CA TYR A 236 10.68 -8.47 -7.52
C TYR A 236 11.71 -7.98 -6.50
N SER A 237 11.93 -8.71 -5.40
CA SER A 237 12.78 -8.31 -4.26
C SER A 237 14.26 -8.13 -4.62
N ASN A 238 14.77 -8.92 -5.57
CA ASN A 238 16.15 -8.76 -6.05
C ASN A 238 16.39 -7.40 -6.73
N GLY A 239 15.33 -6.70 -7.16
CA GLY A 239 15.40 -5.31 -7.64
C GLY A 239 15.35 -4.24 -6.54
N PHE A 240 15.28 -4.61 -5.25
CA PHE A 240 15.15 -3.70 -4.09
C PHE A 240 16.37 -3.62 -3.19
N ALA A 241 17.47 -4.27 -3.53
CA ALA A 241 18.71 -4.11 -2.78
C ALA A 241 19.34 -2.75 -3.14
N SER A 242 19.10 -1.71 -2.33
CA SER A 242 20.02 -0.58 -2.28
C SER A 242 20.07 0.10 -0.91
N GLU A 243 21.29 0.46 -0.50
CA GLU A 243 21.70 1.26 0.67
C GLU A 243 20.93 2.59 0.81
N SER A 244 20.26 3.03 -0.27
CA SER A 244 19.52 4.28 -0.39
C SER A 244 18.34 4.40 0.58
N ILE A 245 17.73 3.27 1.00
CA ILE A 245 16.61 3.28 1.96
C ILE A 245 17.09 3.65 3.37
N SER A 246 18.28 3.17 3.76
CA SER A 246 18.90 3.44 5.06
C SER A 246 19.27 4.92 5.20
N ILE A 247 19.92 5.48 4.16
CA ILE A 247 20.35 6.88 4.16
C ILE A 247 19.14 7.83 4.24
N ALA A 248 18.06 7.56 3.49
CA ALA A 248 16.88 8.42 3.50
C ALA A 248 16.06 8.36 4.80
N SER A 249 15.98 7.21 5.47
CA SER A 249 15.33 7.13 6.78
C SER A 249 16.14 7.84 7.85
N ILE A 250 17.47 7.66 7.84
CA ILE A 250 18.38 8.34 8.75
C ILE A 250 18.22 9.86 8.60
N ILE A 251 18.27 10.40 7.37
CA ILE A 251 18.13 11.85 7.14
C ILE A 251 16.77 12.40 7.59
N LYS A 252 15.68 11.64 7.44
CA LYS A 252 14.35 12.05 7.94
C LYS A 252 14.28 12.06 9.48
N ASP A 253 14.91 11.10 10.13
CA ASP A 253 15.00 11.04 11.59
C ASP A 253 15.87 12.19 12.15
N VAL A 254 16.88 12.65 11.38
CA VAL A 254 17.69 13.84 11.71
C VAL A 254 16.87 15.13 11.64
N LEU A 255 16.11 15.35 10.56
CA LEU A 255 15.31 16.57 10.39
C LEU A 255 14.20 16.72 11.44
N SER A 256 13.80 15.61 12.06
CA SER A 256 12.77 15.56 13.10
C SER A 256 13.33 15.58 14.53
N SER A 257 14.63 15.36 14.75
CA SER A 257 15.24 15.32 16.09
C SER A 257 16.08 16.57 16.41
N LYS A 258 15.53 17.47 17.23
CA LYS A 258 16.20 18.74 17.60
C LYS A 258 17.25 18.62 18.73
N LYS A 259 17.43 17.48 19.42
CA LYS A 259 18.11 17.47 20.74
C LYS A 259 19.11 16.35 21.07
N ASP A 260 19.44 15.41 20.17
CA ASP A 260 20.29 14.26 20.53
C ASP A 260 21.74 14.41 20.02
N THR A 261 22.70 14.67 20.91
CA THR A 261 24.08 15.06 20.60
C THR A 261 24.98 13.89 20.18
N GLU A 262 24.69 12.68 20.65
CA GLU A 262 25.47 11.47 20.34
C GLU A 262 25.13 10.93 18.94
N LYS A 263 23.84 10.91 18.60
CA LYS A 263 23.38 10.62 17.23
C LYS A 263 23.96 11.59 16.21
N ARG A 264 24.10 12.88 16.56
CA ARG A 264 24.71 13.90 15.69
C ARG A 264 26.14 13.57 15.28
N ALA A 265 26.92 12.90 16.13
CA ALA A 265 28.30 12.55 15.84
C ALA A 265 28.41 11.35 14.86
N GLU A 266 27.55 10.34 15.00
CA GLU A 266 27.45 9.26 13.99
C GLU A 266 26.90 9.80 12.66
N ILE A 267 25.94 10.72 12.73
CA ILE A 267 25.36 11.41 11.56
C ILE A 267 26.41 12.27 10.85
N ALA A 268 27.26 13.00 11.58
CA ALA A 268 28.34 13.79 11.00
C ALA A 268 29.30 12.91 10.18
N LYS A 269 29.66 11.72 10.67
CA LYS A 269 30.49 10.75 9.92
C LYS A 269 29.81 10.22 8.64
N ILE A 270 28.48 10.10 8.63
CA ILE A 270 27.70 9.68 7.44
C ILE A 270 27.56 10.85 6.44
N LEU A 271 27.49 12.08 6.95
CA LEU A 271 27.35 13.30 6.17
C LEU A 271 28.70 13.91 5.76
N ASP A 272 29.83 13.47 6.31
CA ASP A 272 31.20 13.89 5.95
C ASP A 272 31.44 13.94 4.43
N PRO A 273 31.01 12.94 3.62
CA PRO A 273 31.15 12.98 2.16
C PRO A 273 30.32 14.06 1.47
N PHE A 274 29.45 14.75 2.21
CA PHE A 274 28.55 15.82 1.74
C PHE A 274 28.96 17.21 2.25
N ILE A 275 29.92 17.30 3.17
CA ILE A 275 30.38 18.57 3.76
C ILE A 275 31.10 19.44 2.72
N ASP A 276 31.78 18.83 1.75
CA ASP A 276 32.51 19.53 0.68
C ASP A 276 31.64 19.87 -0.56
N LEU A 277 30.38 19.49 -0.57
CA LEU A 277 29.45 19.79 -1.68
C LEU A 277 28.81 21.16 -1.47
N SER A 278 28.81 22.01 -2.51
CA SER A 278 28.04 23.26 -2.46
C SER A 278 26.58 22.98 -2.08
N TYR A 279 25.94 23.92 -1.38
CA TYR A 279 24.55 23.77 -0.91
C TYR A 279 23.59 23.33 -2.04
N ASP A 280 23.77 23.85 -3.25
CA ASP A 280 22.98 23.46 -4.42
C ASP A 280 23.18 22.01 -4.84
N ASN A 281 24.42 21.52 -4.79
CA ASN A 281 24.73 20.12 -5.10
C ASN A 281 24.24 19.17 -4.00
N PHE A 282 24.30 19.60 -2.74
CA PHE A 282 23.71 18.88 -1.61
C PHE A 282 22.20 18.73 -1.77
N ILE A 283 21.48 19.83 -2.03
CA ILE A 283 20.01 19.81 -2.21
C ILE A 283 19.59 18.94 -3.40
N LYS A 284 20.34 18.97 -4.52
CA LYS A 284 20.10 18.08 -5.67
C LYS A 284 20.27 16.61 -5.28
N LYS A 285 21.34 16.26 -4.57
CA LYS A 285 21.62 14.88 -4.15
C LYS A 285 20.62 14.40 -3.10
N TYR A 286 20.25 15.23 -2.13
CA TYR A 286 19.20 14.97 -1.15
C TYR A 286 17.84 14.72 -1.82
N SER A 287 17.45 15.58 -2.76
CA SER A 287 16.21 15.42 -3.53
C SER A 287 16.20 14.12 -4.33
N SER A 288 17.33 13.73 -4.92
CA SER A 288 17.51 12.46 -5.62
C SER A 288 17.37 11.24 -4.69
N VAL A 289 17.97 11.29 -3.49
CA VAL A 289 17.84 10.22 -2.48
C VAL A 289 16.40 10.11 -1.98
N CYS A 290 15.75 11.23 -1.66
CA CYS A 290 14.35 11.26 -1.25
C CYS A 290 13.42 10.71 -2.36
N PHE A 291 13.69 11.06 -3.61
CA PHE A 291 12.98 10.51 -4.77
C PHE A 291 13.17 9.00 -4.87
N THR A 292 14.41 8.51 -4.77
CA THR A 292 14.75 7.09 -4.82
C THR A 292 14.04 6.32 -3.70
N TYR A 293 14.06 6.83 -2.46
CA TYR A 293 13.34 6.27 -1.34
C TYR A 293 11.83 6.19 -1.60
N ASN A 294 11.22 7.29 -2.05
CA ASN A 294 9.78 7.34 -2.32
C ASN A 294 9.39 6.39 -3.47
N SER A 295 10.23 6.28 -4.50
CA SER A 295 10.07 5.32 -5.59
C SER A 295 10.13 3.88 -5.08
N LEU A 296 11.16 3.51 -4.31
CA LEU A 296 11.31 2.18 -3.72
C LEU A 296 10.17 1.84 -2.76
N ASN A 297 9.75 2.79 -1.92
CA ASN A 297 8.61 2.60 -1.02
C ASN A 297 7.29 2.43 -1.79
N SER A 298 7.09 3.16 -2.89
CA SER A 298 5.91 3.02 -3.75
C SER A 298 5.89 1.66 -4.46
N LYS A 299 7.04 1.23 -4.99
CA LYS A 299 7.22 -0.13 -5.54
C LYS A 299 6.92 -1.21 -4.48
N ARG A 300 7.45 -1.07 -3.27
CA ARG A 300 7.15 -1.98 -2.14
C ARG A 300 5.66 -2.03 -1.82
N LYS A 301 4.99 -0.87 -1.79
CA LYS A 301 3.53 -0.78 -1.58
C LYS A 301 2.76 -1.45 -2.72
N ALA A 302 3.17 -1.26 -3.97
CA ALA A 302 2.54 -1.88 -5.13
C ALA A 302 2.65 -3.41 -5.08
N ILE A 303 3.83 -3.94 -4.75
CA ILE A 303 4.02 -5.39 -4.57
C ILE A 303 3.17 -5.88 -3.38
N LYS A 304 3.17 -5.16 -2.26
CA LYS A 304 2.32 -5.52 -1.11
C LYS A 304 0.84 -5.58 -1.52
N LEU A 305 0.35 -4.58 -2.25
CA LEU A 305 -1.02 -4.54 -2.74
C LEU A 305 -1.30 -5.70 -3.69
N TYR A 306 -0.41 -5.95 -4.64
CA TYR A 306 -0.50 -7.07 -5.57
C TYR A 306 -0.53 -8.44 -4.86
N MET A 307 0.35 -8.64 -3.88
CA MET A 307 0.40 -9.86 -3.07
C MET A 307 -0.83 -10.02 -2.17
N ASN A 308 -1.35 -8.93 -1.60
CA ASN A 308 -2.60 -8.96 -0.85
C ASN A 308 -3.80 -9.29 -1.76
N SER A 309 -3.80 -8.80 -3.01
CA SER A 309 -4.82 -9.11 -4.01
C SER A 309 -4.80 -10.56 -4.44
N PHE A 310 -3.62 -11.22 -4.49
CA PHE A 310 -3.55 -12.64 -4.82
C PHE A 310 -4.38 -13.50 -3.88
N TYR A 311 -4.26 -13.27 -2.57
CA TYR A 311 -5.13 -13.94 -1.59
C TYR A 311 -6.61 -13.74 -1.93
N SER A 312 -7.03 -12.50 -2.22
CA SER A 312 -8.42 -12.19 -2.58
C SER A 312 -8.87 -12.90 -3.85
N VAL A 313 -8.01 -12.97 -4.87
CA VAL A 313 -8.28 -13.67 -6.13
C VAL A 313 -8.42 -15.17 -5.90
N THR A 314 -7.54 -15.79 -5.10
CA THR A 314 -7.65 -17.23 -4.79
C THR A 314 -8.87 -17.60 -3.93
N SER A 315 -9.46 -16.62 -3.23
CA SER A 315 -10.67 -16.82 -2.43
C SER A 315 -11.97 -16.72 -3.23
N ARG A 316 -11.88 -16.24 -4.48
CA ARG A 316 -13.02 -15.99 -5.36
C ARG A 316 -13.27 -17.18 -6.27
N SER A 317 -14.43 -17.80 -6.17
CA SER A 317 -14.78 -18.99 -6.96
C SER A 317 -14.83 -18.76 -8.47
N ASP A 318 -15.11 -17.52 -8.88
CA ASP A 318 -15.12 -17.11 -10.29
C ASP A 318 -13.72 -16.80 -10.83
N SER A 319 -12.68 -16.89 -9.98
CA SER A 319 -11.30 -16.75 -10.40
C SER A 319 -10.76 -18.03 -11.02
N PRO A 320 -9.96 -17.96 -12.11
CA PRO A 320 -9.20 -19.10 -12.61
C PRO A 320 -8.13 -19.60 -11.63
N PHE A 321 -7.82 -18.83 -10.59
CA PHE A 321 -6.88 -19.20 -9.54
C PHE A 321 -7.57 -19.56 -8.23
N TYR A 322 -8.87 -19.87 -8.26
CA TYR A 322 -9.62 -20.28 -7.07
C TYR A 322 -8.96 -21.50 -6.43
N GLU A 323 -8.52 -21.34 -5.18
CA GLU A 323 -7.91 -22.40 -4.40
C GLU A 323 -8.31 -22.22 -2.93
N LEU A 324 -9.34 -22.98 -2.52
CA LEU A 324 -9.97 -22.86 -1.21
C LEU A 324 -8.96 -23.15 -0.09
N GLY A 325 -8.11 -24.17 -0.26
CA GLY A 325 -7.12 -24.55 0.74
C GLY A 325 -6.08 -23.46 0.98
N LEU A 326 -5.72 -22.71 -0.08
CA LEU A 326 -4.77 -21.61 0.02
C LEU A 326 -5.36 -20.42 0.77
N ALA A 327 -6.56 -19.96 0.40
CA ALA A 327 -7.21 -18.84 1.07
C ALA A 327 -7.52 -19.17 2.54
N GLY A 328 -7.99 -20.39 2.81
CA GLY A 328 -8.20 -20.88 4.18
C GLY A 328 -6.89 -21.01 4.97
N GLY A 329 -5.81 -21.46 4.34
CA GLY A 329 -4.47 -21.52 4.93
C GLY A 329 -3.92 -20.16 5.33
N VAL A 330 -4.06 -19.16 4.45
CA VAL A 330 -3.60 -17.78 4.75
C VAL A 330 -4.34 -17.20 5.95
N THR A 331 -5.66 -17.35 5.99
CA THR A 331 -6.51 -16.79 7.07
C THR A 331 -6.31 -17.51 8.38
N SER A 332 -6.32 -18.85 8.39
CA SER A 332 -6.12 -19.66 9.60
C SER A 332 -4.75 -19.42 10.23
N ALA A 333 -3.67 -19.46 9.44
CA ALA A 333 -2.32 -19.16 9.93
C ALA A 333 -2.20 -17.71 10.44
N GLY A 334 -2.89 -16.75 9.81
CA GLY A 334 -2.95 -15.37 10.29
C GLY A 334 -3.58 -15.24 11.67
N GLN A 335 -4.70 -15.95 11.90
CA GLN A 335 -5.35 -16.00 13.21
C GLN A 335 -4.49 -16.71 14.26
N GLU A 336 -3.80 -17.78 13.88
CA GLU A 336 -2.92 -18.51 14.79
C GLU A 336 -1.74 -17.65 15.22
N ASN A 337 -1.08 -16.98 14.28
CA ASN A 337 0.05 -16.10 14.56
C ASN A 337 -0.32 -14.95 15.52
N ILE A 338 -1.47 -14.29 15.32
CA ILE A 338 -1.87 -13.19 16.20
C ILE A 338 -2.23 -13.69 17.62
N LYS A 339 -2.78 -14.90 17.74
CA LYS A 339 -3.07 -15.54 19.03
C LYS A 339 -1.80 -15.95 19.76
N LEU A 340 -0.86 -16.60 19.07
CA LEU A 340 0.44 -16.98 19.62
C LEU A 340 1.22 -15.76 20.11
N MET A 341 1.23 -14.69 19.31
CA MET A 341 1.84 -13.43 19.69
C MET A 341 1.18 -12.82 20.93
N ALA A 342 -0.17 -12.81 20.97
CA ALA A 342 -0.93 -12.35 22.11
C ALA A 342 -0.64 -13.15 23.39
N GLU A 343 -0.52 -14.47 23.28
CA GLU A 343 -0.14 -15.33 24.41
C GLU A 343 1.29 -15.06 24.88
N TYR A 344 2.23 -14.91 23.95
CA TYR A 344 3.62 -14.62 24.26
C TYR A 344 3.78 -13.30 25.03
N VAL A 345 3.15 -12.22 24.56
CA VAL A 345 3.25 -10.91 25.22
C VAL A 345 2.55 -10.91 26.59
N LYS A 346 1.40 -11.60 26.73
CA LYS A 346 0.73 -11.77 28.02
C LYS A 346 1.60 -12.52 29.02
N LYS A 347 2.28 -13.60 28.60
CA LYS A 347 3.22 -14.34 29.46
C LYS A 347 4.40 -13.50 29.93
N LYS A 348 4.76 -12.46 29.18
CA LYS A 348 5.79 -11.47 29.55
C LYS A 348 5.25 -10.32 30.43
N GLY A 349 3.97 -10.36 30.83
CA GLY A 349 3.33 -9.36 31.67
C GLY A 349 2.72 -8.17 30.91
N PHE A 350 2.80 -8.15 29.58
CA PHE A 350 2.21 -7.06 28.79
C PHE A 350 0.69 -7.18 28.74
N GLY A 351 0.01 -6.05 28.90
CA GLY A 351 -1.43 -5.96 28.74
C GLY A 351 -1.80 -5.78 27.27
N ILE A 352 -2.83 -6.49 26.79
CA ILE A 352 -3.41 -6.25 25.45
C ILE A 352 -4.61 -5.33 25.56
N LYS A 353 -4.61 -4.26 24.77
CA LYS A 353 -5.69 -3.27 24.69
C LYS A 353 -6.61 -3.48 23.51
N TYR A 354 -6.04 -3.78 22.35
CA TYR A 354 -6.77 -3.96 21.10
C TYR A 354 -5.93 -4.79 20.14
N SER A 355 -6.58 -5.44 19.19
CA SER A 355 -5.89 -5.97 18.01
C SER A 355 -6.74 -5.77 16.78
N ASP A 356 -6.10 -5.49 15.65
CA ASP A 356 -6.74 -5.53 14.34
C ASP A 356 -5.90 -6.38 13.40
N THR A 357 -6.41 -7.58 13.07
CA THR A 357 -5.92 -8.50 12.02
C THR A 357 -4.44 -8.90 12.10
N ASN A 358 -3.53 -7.95 11.90
CA ASN A 358 -2.09 -8.08 11.88
C ASN A 358 -1.37 -7.24 12.96
N SER A 359 -2.09 -6.44 13.74
CA SER A 359 -1.53 -5.54 14.74
C SER A 359 -2.06 -5.82 16.14
N LEU A 360 -1.18 -5.67 17.14
CA LEU A 360 -1.48 -5.78 18.56
C LEU A 360 -1.08 -4.49 19.28
N TYR A 361 -2.02 -3.92 20.02
CA TYR A 361 -1.81 -2.72 20.83
C TYR A 361 -1.64 -3.13 22.29
N LEU A 362 -0.50 -2.78 22.85
CA LEU A 362 0.00 -3.30 24.11
C LEU A 362 0.26 -2.17 25.12
N THR A 363 0.09 -2.48 26.39
CA THR A 363 0.60 -1.69 27.51
C THR A 363 1.75 -2.43 28.15
N CYS A 364 2.89 -1.76 28.28
CA CYS A 364 4.02 -2.33 28.99
C CYS A 364 3.70 -2.50 30.49
N PRO A 365 4.33 -3.46 31.16
CA PRO A 365 4.31 -3.54 32.62
C PRO A 365 4.85 -2.27 33.29
N ASP A 366 4.38 -1.98 34.51
CA ASP A 366 4.77 -0.77 35.24
C ASP A 366 6.29 -0.73 35.54
N PHE A 367 6.93 -1.89 35.75
CA PHE A 367 8.38 -1.98 35.98
C PHE A 367 9.22 -1.40 34.82
N CYS A 368 8.69 -1.36 33.60
CA CYS A 368 9.39 -0.75 32.46
C CYS A 368 9.57 0.76 32.61
N TYR A 369 8.75 1.40 33.44
CA TYR A 369 8.74 2.84 33.65
C TYR A 369 9.31 3.27 35.00
N GLU A 370 9.61 2.35 35.92
CA GLU A 370 10.09 2.65 37.27
C GLU A 370 11.22 3.68 37.31
N LYS A 371 12.22 3.56 36.43
CA LYS A 371 13.32 4.54 36.37
C LYS A 371 12.83 5.93 35.95
N CYS A 372 11.99 6.03 34.94
CA CYS A 372 11.43 7.30 34.46
C CYS A 372 10.49 7.91 35.52
N ASP A 373 9.66 7.07 36.15
CA ASP A 373 8.73 7.46 37.21
C ASP A 373 9.48 7.99 38.43
N LEU A 374 10.57 7.33 38.84
CA LEU A 374 11.43 7.79 39.94
C LEU A 374 12.06 9.15 39.64
N VAL A 375 12.62 9.33 38.45
CA VAL A 375 13.27 10.60 38.04
C VAL A 375 12.24 11.74 37.93
N TYR A 376 11.04 11.46 37.42
CA TYR A 376 9.96 12.45 37.34
C TYR A 376 9.38 12.81 38.72
N ASN A 377 9.12 11.82 39.57
CA ASN A 377 8.61 12.06 40.93
C ASN A 377 9.61 12.81 41.81
N ASN A 378 10.91 12.61 41.59
CA ASN A 378 11.98 13.38 42.23
C ASN A 378 12.16 14.79 41.63
N SER A 379 11.27 15.22 40.72
CA SER A 379 11.30 16.54 40.06
C SER A 379 12.58 16.83 39.26
N THR A 380 13.31 15.80 38.85
CA THR A 380 14.58 15.95 38.12
C THR A 380 14.38 16.20 36.63
N ILE A 381 13.21 15.87 36.07
CA ILE A 381 12.84 16.10 34.67
C ILE A 381 11.47 16.76 34.53
N LEU A 382 11.29 17.56 33.48
CA LEU A 382 10.02 18.21 33.18
C LEU A 382 9.01 17.23 32.60
N LYS A 383 7.71 17.52 32.72
CA LYS A 383 6.61 16.72 32.14
C LYS A 383 6.68 16.52 30.61
N LEU A 384 7.43 17.37 29.92
CA LEU A 384 7.63 17.26 28.47
C LEU A 384 8.79 16.31 28.12
N GLU A 385 9.66 16.03 29.09
CA GLU A 385 10.81 15.12 28.98
C GLU A 385 10.48 13.72 29.55
N TYR A 386 9.58 13.65 30.54
CA TYR A 386 8.88 12.43 30.96
C TYR A 386 7.84 12.01 29.93
#